data_AF-A0A1F3EDH0-F1
#
_entry.id   AF-A0A1F3EDH0-F1
#
_cell.length_a   1.000
_cell.length_b   1.000
_cell.length_c   1.000
_cell.angle_alpha   90.00
_cell.angle_beta   90.00
_cell.angle_gamma   90.00
#
_symmetry.space_group_name_H-M   'P 1'
#
loop_
_entity.id
_entity.type
_entity.pdbx_description
1 polymer ?
#
loop_
_entity_poly.entity_id
_entity_poly.type
_entity_poly.pdbx_seq_one_letter_code
_entity_poly.pdbx_strand_id
1 'polypeptide(L)'
;MTQNEANSEFRCLYSELETRFIELDSFLKHIHGFVSEAEEKIGSDLELYSSDFFDFFYAATYGETFRNSFIISVTTVSETYIKNYITTWGNVLGLDISHIKHNNGILDYLKATVKKTFKIEIDCTRNEVNDFRNLLEVRNTMVHSGAYLNNPLKLAKIQQLSLAYPSMQLRSDGAILTTEEFCIDCMEISKRFFFYLFKLAIKNT
;
A
#
# COMPACT_ATOMS: atom_id res chain seq x y z
N MET A 1 -1.81 6.08 32.20
CA MET A 1 -2.87 5.50 31.38
C MET A 1 -3.14 4.09 31.88
N THR A 2 -4.40 3.69 32.02
CA THR A 2 -4.76 2.30 32.34
C THR A 2 -4.65 1.41 31.11
N GLN A 3 -4.47 0.10 31.27
CA GLN A 3 -4.46 -0.86 30.16
C GLN A 3 -5.74 -0.79 29.30
N ASN A 4 -6.89 -0.49 29.94
CA ASN A 4 -8.16 -0.32 29.25
C ASN A 4 -8.20 0.95 28.38
N GLU A 5 -7.63 2.06 28.85
CA GLU A 5 -7.48 3.29 28.07
C GLU A 5 -6.57 3.08 26.85
N ALA A 6 -5.42 2.41 27.05
CA ALA A 6 -4.49 2.10 25.97
C ALA A 6 -5.13 1.21 24.89
N ASN A 7 -5.84 0.16 25.29
CA ASN A 7 -6.58 -0.69 24.38
C ASN A 7 -7.67 0.07 23.61
N SER A 8 -8.33 1.04 24.26
CA SER A 8 -9.33 1.89 23.62
C SER A 8 -8.72 2.79 22.55
N GLU A 9 -7.57 3.41 22.82
CA GLU A 9 -6.83 4.25 21.87
C GLU A 9 -6.47 3.46 20.61
N PHE A 10 -5.87 2.27 20.75
CA PHE A 10 -5.52 1.44 19.59
C PHE A 10 -6.75 0.96 18.82
N ARG A 11 -7.85 0.64 19.51
CA ARG A 11 -9.12 0.25 18.84
C ARG A 11 -9.70 1.40 18.03
N CYS A 12 -9.68 2.61 18.58
CA CYS A 12 -10.10 3.82 17.89
C CYS A 12 -9.28 4.01 16.62
N LEU A 13 -7.95 3.95 16.76
CA LEU A 13 -7.02 4.04 15.63
C LEU A 13 -7.35 2.99 14.56
N TYR A 14 -7.55 1.71 14.95
CA TYR A 14 -7.90 0.64 14.00
C TYR A 14 -9.21 0.90 13.26
N SER A 15 -10.22 1.42 13.94
CA SER A 15 -11.49 1.81 13.32
C SER A 15 -11.33 2.95 12.31
N GLU A 16 -10.42 3.90 12.56
CA GLU A 16 -10.10 4.96 11.60
C GLU A 16 -9.47 4.39 10.33
N LEU A 17 -8.56 3.41 10.46
CA LEU A 17 -7.97 2.71 9.32
C LEU A 17 -9.02 1.95 8.50
N GLU A 18 -9.92 1.24 9.18
CA GLU A 18 -11.02 0.53 8.51
C GLU A 18 -11.88 1.49 7.69
N THR A 19 -12.16 2.68 8.23
CA THR A 19 -12.87 3.75 7.51
C THR A 19 -12.10 4.18 6.25
N ARG A 20 -10.79 4.37 6.35
CA ARG A 20 -9.95 4.69 5.17
C ARG A 20 -9.93 3.59 4.13
N PHE A 21 -9.98 2.32 4.53
CA PHE A 21 -10.08 1.22 3.58
C PHE A 21 -11.46 1.15 2.89
N ILE A 22 -12.54 1.56 3.57
CA ILE A 22 -13.87 1.69 2.94
C ILE A 22 -13.87 2.82 1.90
N GLU A 23 -13.22 3.95 2.21
CA GLU A 23 -13.04 5.06 1.26
C GLU A 23 -12.21 4.62 0.06
N LEU A 24 -11.11 3.91 0.28
CA LEU A 24 -10.27 3.36 -0.80
C LEU A 24 -11.05 2.35 -1.66
N ASP A 25 -11.82 1.45 -1.06
CA ASP A 25 -12.66 0.50 -1.81
C ASP A 25 -13.70 1.24 -2.69
N SER A 26 -14.31 2.29 -2.16
CA SER A 26 -15.23 3.15 -2.92
C SER A 26 -14.52 3.86 -4.08
N PHE A 27 -13.30 4.36 -3.84
CA PHE A 27 -12.47 4.98 -4.87
C PHE A 27 -12.07 3.98 -5.96
N LEU A 28 -11.71 2.74 -5.59
CA LEU A 28 -11.37 1.68 -6.54
C LEU A 28 -12.55 1.34 -7.45
N LYS A 29 -13.75 1.19 -6.87
CA LYS A 29 -14.99 0.96 -7.64
C LYS A 29 -15.26 2.09 -8.63
N HIS A 30 -15.01 3.34 -8.23
CA HIS A 30 -15.17 4.48 -9.13
C HIS A 30 -14.15 4.45 -10.28
N ILE A 31 -12.88 4.13 -10.00
CA ILE A 31 -11.86 3.94 -11.03
C ILE A 31 -12.28 2.87 -12.03
N HIS A 32 -12.68 1.68 -11.57
CA HIS A 32 -13.05 0.58 -12.46
C HIS A 32 -14.28 0.91 -13.31
N GLY A 33 -15.28 1.57 -12.71
CA GLY A 33 -16.45 2.05 -13.46
C GLY A 33 -16.07 3.05 -14.55
N PHE A 34 -15.22 4.03 -14.22
CA PHE A 34 -14.73 5.01 -15.19
C PHE A 34 -13.95 4.36 -16.34
N VAL A 35 -13.02 3.44 -16.02
CA VAL A 35 -12.22 2.72 -17.03
C VAL A 35 -13.11 1.89 -17.94
N SER A 36 -14.08 1.15 -17.37
CA SER A 36 -15.02 0.32 -18.14
C SER A 36 -15.88 1.17 -19.10
N GLU A 37 -16.43 2.29 -18.61
CA GLU A 37 -17.23 3.21 -19.43
C GLU A 37 -16.41 3.85 -20.56
N ALA A 38 -15.13 4.16 -20.30
CA ALA A 38 -14.23 4.69 -21.30
C ALA A 38 -13.95 3.64 -22.39
N GLU A 39 -13.63 2.40 -22.00
CA GLU A 39 -13.39 1.29 -22.93
C GLU A 39 -14.61 0.97 -23.81
N GLU A 40 -15.82 1.01 -23.24
CA GLU A 40 -17.07 0.78 -24.00
C GLU A 40 -17.31 1.84 -25.08
N LYS A 41 -17.17 3.13 -24.73
CA LYS A 41 -17.33 4.25 -25.70
C LYS A 41 -16.30 4.19 -26.82
N ILE A 42 -15.09 3.73 -26.51
CA ILE A 42 -14.03 3.52 -27.51
C ILE A 42 -14.39 2.37 -28.45
N GLY A 43 -14.94 1.28 -27.91
CA GLY A 43 -15.36 0.12 -28.69
C GLY A 43 -16.55 0.38 -29.64
N SER A 44 -17.39 1.39 -29.34
CA SER A 44 -18.57 1.70 -30.15
C SER A 44 -18.36 2.78 -31.23
N ASP A 45 -17.38 3.69 -31.08
CA ASP A 45 -17.34 4.95 -31.85
C ASP A 45 -16.12 5.14 -32.80
N LEU A 46 -15.26 4.15 -33.02
CA LEU A 46 -14.03 4.33 -33.82
C LEU A 46 -14.18 4.07 -35.33
N GLU A 47 -14.73 5.04 -36.07
CA GLU A 47 -14.35 5.27 -37.47
C GLU A 47 -12.96 5.94 -37.54
N LEU A 48 -11.94 5.12 -37.27
CA LEU A 48 -10.51 5.10 -37.64
C LEU A 48 -9.69 6.32 -38.12
N TYR A 49 -10.20 7.49 -38.50
CA TYR A 49 -9.34 8.56 -39.05
C TYR A 49 -9.82 9.98 -38.73
N SER A 50 -9.44 10.48 -37.57
CA SER A 50 -9.55 11.89 -37.18
C SER A 50 -8.60 12.17 -35.99
N SER A 51 -8.47 13.42 -35.55
CA SER A 51 -7.60 13.90 -34.45
C SER A 51 -7.65 13.12 -33.11
N ASP A 52 -8.53 12.12 -33.03
CA ASP A 52 -8.84 11.22 -31.92
C ASP A 52 -7.78 10.14 -31.65
N PHE A 53 -6.70 10.08 -32.45
CA PHE A 53 -5.52 9.25 -32.14
C PHE A 53 -4.90 9.61 -30.77
N PHE A 54 -5.05 10.87 -30.33
CA PHE A 54 -4.56 11.33 -29.04
C PHE A 54 -5.36 10.72 -27.87
N ASP A 55 -6.70 10.66 -27.99
CA ASP A 55 -7.57 10.03 -27.00
C ASP A 55 -7.42 8.50 -27.00
N PHE A 56 -7.14 7.90 -28.17
CA PHE A 56 -6.82 6.48 -28.34
C PHE A 56 -5.53 6.07 -27.61
N PHE A 57 -4.46 6.87 -27.73
CA PHE A 57 -3.20 6.63 -27.02
C PHE A 57 -3.32 6.89 -25.51
N TYR A 58 -4.21 7.81 -25.11
CA TYR A 58 -4.48 8.16 -23.71
C TYR A 58 -5.35 7.12 -22.99
N ALA A 59 -6.43 6.62 -23.61
CA ALA A 59 -7.35 5.68 -22.99
C ALA A 59 -6.72 4.31 -22.72
N ALA A 60 -5.87 3.82 -23.64
CA ALA A 60 -5.12 2.58 -23.45
C ALA A 60 -4.11 2.65 -22.26
N THR A 61 -3.73 3.86 -21.82
CA THR A 61 -2.79 4.08 -20.71
C THR A 61 -3.46 4.54 -19.41
N TYR A 62 -4.73 4.97 -19.44
CA TYR A 62 -5.44 5.46 -18.25
C TYR A 62 -5.69 4.37 -17.20
N GLY A 63 -6.14 3.18 -17.61
CA GLY A 63 -6.49 2.11 -16.67
C GLY A 63 -5.31 1.74 -15.76
N GLU A 64 -4.13 1.53 -16.35
CA GLU A 64 -2.91 1.28 -15.61
C GLU A 64 -2.49 2.48 -14.75
N THR A 65 -2.61 3.70 -15.26
CA THR A 65 -2.30 4.93 -14.51
C THR A 65 -3.18 5.08 -13.27
N PHE A 66 -4.49 4.84 -13.38
CA PHE A 66 -5.41 4.90 -12.25
C PHE A 66 -5.14 3.79 -11.24
N ARG A 67 -4.87 2.56 -11.68
CA ARG A 67 -4.49 1.45 -10.80
C ARG A 67 -3.18 1.71 -10.07
N ASN A 68 -2.19 2.28 -10.75
CA ASN A 68 -0.94 2.71 -10.12
C ASN A 68 -1.18 3.81 -9.07
N SER A 69 -2.02 4.80 -9.39
CA SER A 69 -2.44 5.85 -8.46
C SER A 69 -3.17 5.29 -7.23
N PHE A 70 -4.00 4.27 -7.42
CA PHE A 70 -4.67 3.56 -6.35
C PHE A 70 -3.66 2.87 -5.41
N ILE A 71 -2.69 2.13 -5.95
CA ILE A 71 -1.66 1.44 -5.15
C ILE A 71 -0.80 2.45 -4.39
N ILE A 72 -0.46 3.59 -5.01
CA ILE A 72 0.21 4.71 -4.33
C ILE A 72 -0.65 5.24 -3.17
N SER A 73 -1.96 5.37 -3.36
CA SER A 73 -2.89 5.83 -2.33
C SER A 73 -2.98 4.87 -1.15
N VAL A 74 -3.13 3.56 -1.41
CA VAL A 74 -3.16 2.50 -0.36
C VAL A 74 -1.91 2.54 0.50
N THR A 75 -0.73 2.60 -0.15
CA THR A 75 0.54 2.64 0.58
C THR A 75 0.73 3.98 1.31
N THR A 76 0.31 5.11 0.76
CA THR A 76 0.40 6.42 1.42
C THR A 76 -0.46 6.48 2.69
N VAL A 77 -1.69 5.96 2.63
CA VAL A 77 -2.56 5.81 3.81
C VAL A 77 -1.86 4.93 4.85
N SER A 78 -1.30 3.80 4.41
CA SER A 78 -0.59 2.88 5.29
C SER A 78 0.63 3.53 5.96
N GLU A 79 1.42 4.32 5.24
CA GLU A 79 2.58 5.02 5.80
C GLU A 79 2.20 6.06 6.84
N THR A 80 1.15 6.81 6.56
CA THR A 80 0.59 7.79 7.51
C THR A 80 0.12 7.08 8.77
N TYR A 81 -0.55 5.94 8.61
CA TYR A 81 -1.07 5.19 9.72
C TYR A 81 0.02 4.54 10.58
N ILE A 82 1.12 4.07 9.99
CA ILE A 82 2.30 3.60 10.75
C ILE A 82 2.85 4.72 11.65
N LYS A 83 2.90 5.96 11.15
CA LYS A 83 3.34 7.11 11.96
C LYS A 83 2.37 7.35 13.11
N ASN A 84 1.06 7.34 12.86
CA ASN A 84 0.06 7.51 13.91
C ASN A 84 0.14 6.39 14.96
N TYR A 85 0.29 5.14 14.53
CA TYR A 85 0.48 3.99 15.42
C TYR A 85 1.66 4.16 16.38
N ILE A 86 2.79 4.64 15.86
CA ILE A 86 3.99 4.92 16.66
C ILE A 86 3.73 6.08 17.65
N THR A 87 3.07 7.14 17.19
CA THR A 87 2.69 8.28 18.04
C THR A 87 1.75 7.87 19.16
N THR A 88 0.71 7.08 18.86
CA THR A 88 -0.20 6.52 19.87
C THR A 88 0.55 5.70 20.90
N TRP A 89 1.47 4.82 20.49
CA TRP A 89 2.34 4.10 21.42
C TRP A 89 3.19 5.01 22.31
N GLY A 90 3.81 6.04 21.73
CA GLY A 90 4.58 7.04 22.48
C GLY A 90 3.73 7.71 23.55
N ASN A 91 2.54 8.16 23.18
CA ASN A 91 1.58 8.79 24.10
C ASN A 91 1.11 7.84 25.20
N VAL A 92 0.76 6.59 24.84
CA VAL A 92 0.31 5.54 25.77
C VAL A 92 1.35 5.26 26.85
N LEU A 93 2.61 5.17 26.46
CA LEU A 93 3.73 4.87 27.35
C LEU A 93 4.35 6.11 27.99
N GLY A 94 3.90 7.32 27.65
CA GLY A 94 4.50 8.57 28.13
C GLY A 94 5.95 8.77 27.65
N LEU A 95 6.28 8.27 26.46
CA LEU A 95 7.62 8.33 25.88
C LEU A 95 7.72 9.47 24.86
N ASP A 96 8.77 10.28 24.97
CA ASP A 96 9.11 11.26 23.94
C ASP A 96 9.72 10.55 22.73
N ILE A 97 9.00 10.52 21.62
CA ILE A 97 9.44 9.91 20.35
C ILE A 97 9.98 10.93 19.34
N SER A 98 10.04 12.22 19.70
CA SER A 98 10.47 13.31 18.79
C SER A 98 11.92 13.16 18.30
N HIS A 99 12.75 12.48 19.09
CA HIS A 99 14.16 12.25 18.78
C HIS A 99 14.39 11.15 17.72
N ILE A 100 13.36 10.36 17.37
CA ILE A 100 13.50 9.27 16.42
C ILE A 100 13.43 9.81 15.00
N LYS A 101 14.58 9.93 14.35
CA LYS A 101 14.66 10.42 12.98
C LYS A 101 14.13 9.40 11.98
N HIS A 102 13.30 9.87 11.05
CA HIS A 102 12.87 9.13 9.88
C HIS A 102 13.97 9.14 8.80
N ASN A 103 15.06 8.41 9.04
CA ASN A 103 16.21 8.40 8.12
C ASN A 103 16.17 7.28 7.08
N ASN A 104 15.31 6.27 7.26
CA ASN A 104 15.16 5.10 6.40
C ASN A 104 13.69 4.92 5.98
N GLY A 105 13.38 3.90 5.16
CA GLY A 105 11.99 3.61 4.76
C GLY A 105 11.05 3.37 5.95
N ILE A 106 9.74 3.54 5.74
CA ILE A 106 8.74 3.53 6.82
C ILE A 106 8.77 2.28 7.72
N LEU A 107 9.09 1.11 7.17
CA LEU A 107 9.20 -0.13 7.94
C LEU A 107 10.45 -0.18 8.80
N ASP A 108 11.55 0.43 8.36
CA ASP A 108 12.76 0.57 9.17
C ASP A 108 12.51 1.54 10.32
N TYR A 109 11.75 2.63 10.04
CA TYR A 109 11.29 3.54 11.08
C TYR A 109 10.43 2.79 12.12
N LEU A 110 9.41 2.04 11.69
CA LEU A 110 8.58 1.22 12.57
C LEU A 110 9.43 0.24 13.41
N LYS A 111 10.31 -0.52 12.77
CA LYS A 111 11.15 -1.52 13.44
C LYS A 111 12.09 -0.87 14.47
N ALA A 112 12.75 0.22 14.09
CA ALA A 112 13.67 0.91 14.98
C ALA A 112 12.94 1.46 16.20
N THR A 113 11.78 2.10 15.99
CA THR A 113 10.99 2.70 17.07
C THR A 113 10.42 1.65 18.00
N VAL A 114 9.77 0.62 17.45
CA VAL A 114 9.09 -0.40 18.27
C VAL A 114 10.09 -1.23 19.09
N LYS A 115 11.26 -1.55 18.50
CA LYS A 115 12.31 -2.29 19.23
C LYS A 115 13.03 -1.44 20.26
N LYS A 116 13.51 -0.25 19.89
CA LYS A 116 14.37 0.57 20.77
C LYS A 116 13.59 1.27 21.87
N THR A 117 12.37 1.72 21.56
CA THR A 117 11.59 2.59 22.44
C THR A 117 10.54 1.80 23.19
N PHE A 118 9.78 0.93 22.51
CA PHE A 118 8.68 0.18 23.13
C PHE A 118 9.10 -1.21 23.63
N LYS A 119 10.34 -1.65 23.32
CA LYS A 119 10.88 -2.98 23.67
C LYS A 119 10.03 -4.14 23.15
N ILE A 120 9.32 -3.93 22.04
CA ILE A 120 8.51 -4.94 21.36
C ILE A 120 9.27 -5.42 20.13
N GLU A 121 9.26 -6.72 19.88
CA GLU A 121 9.89 -7.29 18.70
C GLU A 121 8.85 -7.55 17.61
N ILE A 122 9.03 -6.88 16.47
CA ILE A 122 8.30 -7.17 15.24
C ILE A 122 9.06 -8.28 14.50
N ASP A 123 8.41 -9.42 14.33
CA ASP A 123 8.95 -10.52 13.54
C ASP A 123 8.92 -10.14 12.05
N CYS A 124 10.08 -9.74 11.55
CA CYS A 124 10.27 -9.29 10.18
C CYS A 124 10.24 -10.44 9.16
N THR A 125 10.20 -11.69 9.61
CA THR A 125 10.15 -12.88 8.75
C THR A 125 8.73 -13.32 8.41
N ARG A 126 7.74 -12.78 9.12
CA ARG A 126 6.32 -13.03 8.86
C ARG A 126 5.90 -12.61 7.46
N ASN A 127 5.03 -13.41 6.85
CA ASN A 127 4.49 -13.16 5.52
C ASN A 127 3.78 -11.80 5.45
N GLU A 128 3.00 -11.41 6.46
CA GLU A 128 2.27 -10.14 6.45
C GLU A 128 3.22 -8.93 6.38
N VAL A 129 4.40 -9.04 7.02
CA VAL A 129 5.43 -7.99 7.00
C VAL A 129 6.22 -8.03 5.70
N ASN A 130 6.54 -9.22 5.19
CA ASN A 130 7.27 -9.39 3.93
C ASN A 130 6.44 -8.90 2.73
N ASP A 131 5.16 -9.27 2.66
CA ASP A 131 4.26 -8.87 1.58
C ASP A 131 4.08 -7.36 1.57
N PHE A 132 3.86 -6.75 2.74
CA PHE A 132 3.75 -5.30 2.83
C PHE A 132 5.07 -4.59 2.48
N ARG A 133 6.23 -5.14 2.86
CA ARG A 133 7.53 -4.62 2.43
C ARG A 133 7.70 -4.67 0.92
N ASN A 134 7.31 -5.77 0.29
CA ASN A 134 7.40 -5.93 -1.16
C ASN A 134 6.40 -5.02 -1.87
N LEU A 135 5.21 -4.79 -1.31
CA LEU A 135 4.23 -3.81 -1.79
C LEU A 135 4.78 -2.37 -1.76
N LEU A 136 5.52 -1.99 -0.71
CA LEU A 136 6.20 -0.69 -0.67
C LEU A 136 7.27 -0.56 -1.77
N GLU A 137 7.96 -1.66 -2.12
CA GLU A 137 8.91 -1.67 -3.24
C GLU A 137 8.21 -1.54 -4.60
N VAL A 138 7.05 -2.17 -4.77
CA VAL A 138 6.17 -1.97 -5.93
C VAL A 138 5.82 -0.50 -6.07
N ARG A 139 5.32 0.14 -5.00
CA ARG A 139 5.04 1.58 -5.02
C ARG A 139 6.26 2.41 -5.36
N ASN A 140 7.41 2.13 -4.74
CA ASN A 140 8.64 2.88 -5.01
C ASN A 140 9.05 2.78 -6.49
N THR A 141 8.84 1.62 -7.10
CA THR A 141 9.09 1.40 -8.53
C THR A 141 8.11 2.19 -9.41
N MET A 142 6.83 2.24 -9.02
CA MET A 142 5.83 3.08 -9.71
C MET A 142 6.19 4.57 -9.67
N VAL A 143 6.54 5.09 -8.48
CA VAL A 143 6.82 6.52 -8.27
C VAL A 143 8.13 6.96 -8.91
N HIS A 144 9.19 6.16 -8.81
CA HIS A 144 10.54 6.59 -9.21
C HIS A 144 11.01 6.03 -10.55
N SER A 145 10.32 5.04 -11.11
CA SER A 145 10.76 4.36 -12.32
C SER A 145 9.62 4.05 -13.29
N GLY A 146 8.46 4.69 -13.11
CA GLY A 146 7.31 4.50 -14.01
C GLY A 146 6.88 3.04 -14.12
N ALA A 147 6.91 2.31 -13.00
CA ALA A 147 6.60 0.88 -12.90
C ALA A 147 7.60 -0.04 -13.65
N TYR A 148 8.78 0.46 -14.00
CA TYR A 148 9.83 -0.30 -14.67
C TYR A 148 10.97 -0.67 -13.72
N LEU A 149 11.37 -1.95 -13.71
CA LEU A 149 12.46 -2.45 -12.89
C LEU A 149 13.80 -2.42 -13.61
N ASN A 150 14.72 -1.62 -13.08
CA ASN A 150 16.11 -1.55 -13.55
C ASN A 150 17.13 -2.06 -12.51
N ASN A 151 16.67 -2.49 -11.32
CA ASN A 151 17.54 -2.89 -10.22
C ASN A 151 17.31 -4.38 -9.84
N PRO A 152 18.34 -5.25 -9.92
CA PRO A 152 18.23 -6.68 -9.61
C PRO A 152 17.73 -7.01 -8.20
N LEU A 153 18.08 -6.19 -7.19
CA LEU A 153 17.63 -6.43 -5.81
C LEU A 153 16.13 -6.12 -5.64
N LYS A 154 15.62 -5.12 -6.36
CA LYS A 154 14.19 -4.80 -6.39
C LYS A 154 13.40 -5.88 -7.13
N LEU A 155 13.98 -6.40 -8.22
CA LEU A 155 13.41 -7.48 -9.01
C LEU A 155 13.10 -8.72 -8.17
N ALA A 156 14.04 -9.18 -7.32
CA ALA A 156 13.82 -10.35 -6.48
C ALA A 156 12.63 -10.19 -5.52
N LYS A 157 12.48 -9.02 -4.88
CA LYS A 157 11.36 -8.73 -3.97
C LYS A 157 10.02 -8.71 -4.71
N ILE A 158 10.01 -8.12 -5.90
CA ILE A 158 8.81 -7.98 -6.72
C ILE A 158 8.40 -9.32 -7.35
N GLN A 159 9.37 -10.12 -7.79
CA GLN A 159 9.13 -11.50 -8.23
C GLN A 159 8.54 -12.37 -7.11
N GLN A 160 9.04 -12.22 -5.89
CA GLN A 160 8.46 -12.93 -4.74
C GLN A 160 6.98 -12.55 -4.56
N LEU A 161 6.65 -11.27 -4.68
CA LEU A 161 5.26 -10.81 -4.55
C LEU A 161 4.39 -11.30 -5.71
N SER A 162 4.87 -11.25 -6.95
CA SER A 162 4.09 -11.71 -8.11
C SER A 162 3.85 -13.22 -8.11
N LEU A 163 4.74 -14.01 -7.50
CA LEU A 163 4.52 -15.44 -7.28
C LEU A 163 3.43 -15.70 -6.22
N ALA A 164 3.35 -14.85 -5.19
CA ALA A 164 2.34 -14.96 -4.13
C ALA A 164 0.97 -14.40 -4.55
N TYR A 165 0.96 -13.40 -5.42
CA TYR A 165 -0.24 -12.71 -5.94
C TYR A 165 -0.22 -12.75 -7.47
N PRO A 166 -0.76 -13.82 -8.10
CA PRO A 166 -0.73 -13.99 -9.56
C PRO A 166 -1.47 -12.89 -10.34
N SER A 167 -2.33 -12.13 -9.67
CA SER A 167 -2.97 -10.92 -10.19
C SER A 167 -1.96 -9.83 -10.55
N MET A 168 -0.77 -9.83 -9.95
CA MET A 168 0.35 -8.97 -10.31
C MET A 168 1.12 -9.57 -11.48
N GLN A 169 1.15 -8.87 -12.60
CA GLN A 169 1.89 -9.33 -13.77
C GLN A 169 3.25 -8.64 -13.85
N LEU A 170 4.31 -9.43 -14.01
CA LEU A 170 5.65 -8.94 -14.26
C LEU A 170 6.10 -9.41 -15.65
N ARG A 171 6.32 -8.47 -16.55
CA ARG A 171 6.83 -8.75 -17.90
C ARG A 171 8.32 -9.12 -17.84
N SER A 172 8.75 -9.90 -18.83
CA SER A 172 10.15 -10.32 -18.97
C SER A 172 11.12 -9.15 -19.16
N ASP A 173 10.64 -8.02 -19.67
CA ASP A 173 11.39 -6.77 -19.80
C ASP A 173 11.46 -5.96 -18.50
N GLY A 174 10.86 -6.43 -17.40
CA GLY A 174 10.90 -5.76 -16.10
C GLY A 174 9.77 -4.77 -15.84
N ALA A 175 8.80 -4.62 -16.75
CA ALA A 175 7.61 -3.81 -16.52
C ALA A 175 6.61 -4.53 -15.58
N ILE A 176 6.11 -3.80 -14.58
CA ILE A 176 5.04 -4.25 -13.69
C ILE A 176 3.71 -3.81 -14.30
N LEU A 177 2.84 -4.77 -14.62
CA LEU A 177 1.49 -4.51 -15.08
C LEU A 177 0.51 -4.73 -13.93
N THR A 178 -0.28 -3.70 -13.63
CA THR A 178 -1.27 -3.72 -12.54
C THR A 178 -2.66 -4.06 -13.07
N THR A 179 -3.25 -5.08 -12.47
CA THR A 179 -4.63 -5.50 -12.74
C THR A 179 -5.57 -4.95 -11.66
N GLU A 180 -6.86 -4.94 -11.97
CA GLU A 180 -7.91 -4.58 -11.01
C GLU A 180 -7.89 -5.47 -9.76
N GLU A 181 -7.69 -6.77 -9.97
CA GLU A 181 -7.59 -7.76 -8.89
C GLU A 181 -6.36 -7.50 -8.01
N PHE A 182 -5.24 -7.08 -8.60
CA PHE A 182 -4.07 -6.73 -7.81
C PHE A 182 -4.27 -5.48 -6.93
N CYS A 183 -5.11 -4.53 -7.35
CA CYS A 183 -5.51 -3.43 -6.48
C CYS A 183 -6.25 -3.92 -5.22
N ILE A 184 -7.13 -4.91 -5.37
CA ILE A 184 -7.82 -5.55 -4.25
C ILE A 184 -6.81 -6.25 -3.33
N ASP A 185 -5.87 -7.00 -3.91
CA ASP A 185 -4.81 -7.66 -3.16
C ASP A 185 -3.94 -6.68 -2.37
N CYS A 186 -3.63 -5.50 -2.94
CA CYS A 186 -2.88 -4.46 -2.23
C CYS A 186 -3.58 -3.98 -0.96
N MET A 187 -4.91 -3.84 -0.99
CA MET A 187 -5.69 -3.53 0.22
C MET A 187 -5.60 -4.67 1.23
N GLU A 188 -5.72 -5.93 0.79
CA GLU A 188 -5.71 -7.09 1.67
C GLU A 188 -4.33 -7.35 2.31
N ILE A 189 -3.24 -7.14 1.56
CA ILE A 189 -1.87 -7.10 2.10
C ILE A 189 -1.78 -6.07 3.23
N SER A 190 -2.30 -4.86 3.00
CA SER A 190 -2.24 -3.77 3.99
C SER A 190 -3.09 -4.10 5.23
N LYS A 191 -4.31 -4.62 5.06
CA LYS A 191 -5.20 -5.05 6.15
C LYS A 191 -4.55 -6.12 7.03
N ARG A 192 -3.98 -7.18 6.44
CA ARG A 192 -3.31 -8.24 7.20
C ARG A 192 -2.11 -7.73 7.98
N PHE A 193 -1.32 -6.84 7.37
CA PHE A 193 -0.20 -6.19 8.05
C PHE A 193 -0.66 -5.38 9.27
N PHE A 194 -1.68 -4.53 9.13
CA PHE A 194 -2.16 -3.73 10.26
C PHE A 194 -2.88 -4.54 11.32
N PHE A 195 -3.60 -5.59 10.95
CA PHE A 195 -4.18 -6.53 11.90
C PHE A 195 -3.10 -7.20 12.76
N TYR A 196 -1.96 -7.57 12.15
CA TYR A 196 -0.80 -8.07 12.89
C TYR A 196 -0.23 -7.03 13.85
N LEU A 197 -0.01 -5.79 13.40
CA LEU A 197 0.50 -4.71 14.27
C LEU A 197 -0.46 -4.39 15.43
N PHE A 198 -1.76 -4.43 15.18
CA PHE A 198 -2.77 -4.17 16.18
C PHE A 198 -2.83 -5.28 17.24
N LYS A 199 -2.73 -6.55 16.82
CA LYS A 199 -2.58 -7.68 17.76
C LYS A 199 -1.33 -7.55 18.64
N LEU A 200 -0.23 -7.09 18.05
CA LEU A 200 0.98 -6.79 18.83
C LEU A 200 0.75 -5.65 19.83
N ALA A 201 -0.01 -4.62 19.45
CA ALA A 201 -0.33 -3.50 20.33
C ALA A 201 -1.05 -3.98 21.58
N ILE A 202 -2.22 -4.60 21.40
CA ILE A 202 -3.08 -5.08 22.49
C ILE A 202 -2.35 -6.04 23.42
N LYS A 203 -1.49 -6.92 22.89
CA LYS A 203 -0.78 -7.90 23.70
C LYS A 203 0.24 -7.25 24.66
N ASN A 204 0.78 -6.08 24.30
CA ASN A 204 1.91 -5.47 25.00
C ASN A 204 1.53 -4.17 25.75
N THR A 205 0.26 -3.78 25.74
CA THR A 205 -0.34 -2.73 26.58
C THR A 205 -1.18 -3.33 27.68
#